data_AF-A0A9D4QT75-F1
#
_entry.id   AF-A0A9D4QT75-F1
#
_cell.length_a   1.000
_cell.length_b   1.000
_cell.length_c   1.000
_cell.angle_alpha   90.00
_cell.angle_beta   90.00
_cell.angle_gamma   90.00
#
_symmetry.space_group_name_H-M   'P 1'
#
loop_
_entity.id
_entity.type
_entity.pdbx_description
1 polymer ?
#
loop_
_entity_poly.entity_id
_entity_poly.type
_entity_poly.pdbx_seq_one_letter_code
_entity_poly.pdbx_strand_id
1 'polypeptide(L)'
;MHPYTPYRSRPRDVIFQDFITEHSLKVCSTQKDTFFHNNGKYTSQIDYFLVDQELNEVVKKPRTEDLHGLNTPDHTLIPIRLQLKMKKTNKLPNRKKVLSKTKWEQCNRKTYQSEVKANVDQMKSGNTSSCS
;
A
#
# COMPACT_ATOMS: atom_id res chain seq x y z
N MET A 1 10.07 -24.47 34.02
CA MET A 1 9.23 -23.33 33.57
C MET A 1 9.24 -23.32 32.05
N HIS A 2 8.15 -23.76 31.42
CA HIS A 2 7.97 -23.65 29.97
C HIS A 2 7.43 -22.26 29.63
N PRO A 3 7.93 -21.59 28.59
CA PRO A 3 7.38 -20.31 28.16
C PRO A 3 5.95 -20.53 27.62
N TYR A 4 5.04 -19.66 28.08
CA TYR A 4 3.66 -19.58 27.64
C TYR A 4 3.63 -19.25 26.14
N THR A 5 3.24 -20.20 25.28
CA THR A 5 2.93 -19.94 23.87
C THR A 5 1.42 -19.70 23.72
N PRO A 6 0.95 -18.48 23.41
CA PRO A 6 -0.48 -18.14 23.51
C PRO A 6 -1.40 -18.75 22.43
N TYR A 7 -0.88 -19.52 21.46
CA TYR A 7 -1.60 -19.79 20.20
C TYR A 7 -1.58 -21.27 19.79
N ARG A 8 -2.09 -22.17 20.64
CA ARG A 8 -2.35 -23.56 20.23
C ARG A 8 -3.75 -23.98 20.65
N SER A 9 -4.76 -23.72 19.81
CA SER A 9 -6.08 -24.32 20.03
C SER A 9 -6.95 -24.53 18.77
N ARG A 10 -6.72 -23.82 17.64
CA ARG A 10 -7.53 -23.99 16.42
C ARG A 10 -6.68 -24.31 15.18
N PRO A 11 -7.18 -25.14 14.23
CA PRO A 11 -6.45 -25.46 12.99
C PRO A 11 -6.02 -24.22 12.19
N ARG A 12 -6.82 -23.16 12.21
CA ARG A 12 -6.51 -21.87 11.57
C ARG A 12 -5.25 -21.22 12.17
N ASP A 13 -5.07 -21.29 13.49
CA ASP A 13 -3.94 -20.68 14.17
C ASP A 13 -2.63 -21.41 13.83
N VAL A 14 -2.71 -22.74 13.65
CA VAL A 14 -1.57 -23.57 13.23
C VAL A 14 -1.13 -23.17 11.83
N ILE A 15 -2.05 -23.12 10.86
CA ILE A 15 -1.75 -22.72 9.48
C ILE A 15 -1.15 -21.30 9.44
N PHE A 16 -1.71 -20.38 10.22
CA PHE A 16 -1.20 -19.01 10.29
C PHE A 16 0.22 -18.96 10.88
N GLN A 17 0.49 -19.75 11.92
CA GLN A 17 1.82 -19.83 12.53
C GLN A 17 2.85 -20.48 11.59
N ASP A 18 2.44 -21.50 10.84
CA ASP A 18 3.27 -22.14 9.83
C ASP A 18 3.63 -21.15 8.73
N PHE A 19 2.66 -20.37 8.23
CA PHE A 19 2.89 -19.30 7.27
C PHE A 19 3.86 -18.22 7.78
N ILE A 20 3.70 -17.78 9.04
CA ILE A 20 4.61 -16.81 9.66
C ILE A 20 6.03 -17.35 9.70
N THR A 21 6.18 -18.63 10.03
CA THR A 21 7.50 -19.28 10.17
C THR A 21 8.15 -19.51 8.81
N GLU A 22 7.41 -20.02 7.83
CA GLU A 22 7.88 -20.28 6.46
C GLU A 22 8.43 -19.02 5.80
N HIS A 23 7.76 -17.89 6.00
CA HIS A 23 8.14 -16.61 5.38
C HIS A 23 9.01 -15.72 6.27
N SER A 24 9.53 -16.22 7.40
CA SER A 24 10.36 -15.45 8.33
C SER A 24 9.72 -14.11 8.73
N LEU A 25 8.41 -14.13 8.96
CA LEU A 25 7.64 -12.95 9.33
C LEU A 25 7.56 -12.83 10.85
N LYS A 26 7.28 -11.62 11.30
CA LYS A 26 7.01 -11.30 12.70
C LYS A 26 5.67 -10.60 12.82
N VAL A 27 4.85 -11.11 13.73
CA VAL A 27 3.61 -10.46 14.12
C VAL A 27 3.93 -9.22 14.95
N CYS A 28 3.58 -8.05 14.43
CA CYS A 28 3.55 -6.84 15.22
C CYS A 28 2.28 -6.83 16.06
N SER A 29 2.31 -7.55 17.19
CA SER A 29 1.18 -7.68 18.10
C SER A 29 0.71 -6.32 18.61
N THR A 30 -0.59 -6.11 18.52
CA THR A 30 -1.31 -5.10 19.30
C THR A 30 -1.63 -5.70 20.67
N GLN A 31 -1.56 -4.91 21.75
CA GLN A 31 -1.93 -5.37 23.10
C GLN A 31 -3.45 -5.46 23.33
N LYS A 32 -4.25 -5.24 22.28
CA LYS A 32 -5.71 -5.14 22.34
C LYS A 32 -6.36 -5.93 21.20
N ASP A 33 -7.58 -6.41 21.47
CA ASP A 33 -8.49 -6.97 20.48
C ASP A 33 -8.83 -5.94 19.39
N THR A 34 -9.03 -6.43 18.18
CA THR A 34 -9.24 -5.60 16.98
C THR A 34 -10.66 -5.70 16.45
N PHE A 35 -11.38 -6.77 16.79
CA PHE A 35 -12.76 -7.02 16.43
C PHE A 35 -13.66 -7.08 17.67
N PHE A 36 -14.84 -6.45 17.55
CA PHE A 36 -15.88 -6.37 18.56
C PHE A 36 -17.19 -6.76 17.92
N HIS A 37 -17.71 -7.94 18.28
CA HIS A 37 -18.98 -8.39 17.74
C HIS A 37 -20.11 -7.42 18.13
N ASN A 38 -21.05 -7.18 17.23
CA ASN A 38 -22.20 -6.27 17.42
C ASN A 38 -23.07 -6.58 18.66
N ASN A 39 -22.89 -7.74 19.29
CA ASN A 39 -23.63 -8.12 20.49
C ASN A 39 -22.92 -7.67 21.79
N GLY A 40 -21.74 -7.06 21.69
CA GLY A 40 -20.93 -6.57 22.79
C GLY A 40 -20.30 -7.64 23.68
N LYS A 41 -20.48 -8.93 23.38
CA LYS A 41 -20.05 -10.06 24.24
C LYS A 41 -18.79 -10.76 23.77
N TYR A 42 -18.47 -10.65 22.48
CA TYR A 42 -17.33 -11.33 21.89
C TYR A 42 -16.37 -10.32 21.31
N THR A 43 -15.11 -10.44 21.70
CA THR A 43 -13.99 -9.69 21.15
C THR A 43 -12.93 -10.66 20.69
N SER A 44 -12.15 -10.27 19.69
CA SER A 44 -11.04 -11.08 19.21
C SER A 44 -10.00 -10.24 18.50
N GLN A 45 -8.74 -10.64 18.62
CA GLN A 45 -7.66 -10.16 17.77
C GLN A 45 -7.63 -10.98 16.48
N ILE A 46 -8.10 -10.41 15.38
CA ILE A 46 -8.13 -11.07 14.07
C ILE A 46 -7.43 -10.27 12.97
N ASP A 47 -7.05 -9.03 13.27
CA ASP A 47 -6.31 -8.15 12.37
C ASP A 47 -4.85 -8.08 12.82
N TYR A 48 -3.93 -8.31 11.89
CA TYR A 48 -2.50 -8.43 12.16
C TYR A 48 -1.68 -7.59 11.20
N PHE A 49 -0.60 -6.99 11.70
CA PHE A 49 0.44 -6.44 10.87
C PHE A 49 1.66 -7.36 10.89
N LEU A 50 2.02 -7.92 9.74
CA LEU A 50 3.19 -8.78 9.58
C LEU A 50 4.33 -7.97 8.98
N VAL A 51 5.52 -8.14 9.53
CA VAL A 51 6.74 -7.53 9.01
C VAL A 51 7.79 -8.60 8.81
N ASP A 52 8.59 -8.47 7.75
CA ASP A 52 9.80 -9.26 7.60
C ASP A 52 10.71 -9.08 8.82
N GLN A 53 11.28 -10.18 9.32
CA GLN A 53 12.18 -10.15 10.46
C GLN A 53 13.38 -9.20 10.24
N GLU A 54 13.86 -9.04 9.01
CA GLU A 54 14.93 -8.11 8.64
C GLU A 54 14.50 -6.63 8.72
N LEU A 55 13.21 -6.35 8.51
CA LEU A 55 12.63 -5.00 8.53
C LEU A 55 12.10 -4.59 9.90
N ASN A 56 12.20 -5.47 10.91
CA ASN A 56 11.71 -5.21 12.26
C ASN A 56 12.39 -4.01 12.96
N GLU A 57 13.59 -3.59 12.53
CA GLU A 57 14.22 -2.36 13.04
C GLU A 57 13.67 -1.06 12.43
N VAL A 58 13.00 -1.16 11.28
CA VAL A 58 12.46 -0.01 10.53
C VAL A 58 11.05 0.34 11.01
N VAL A 59 10.32 -0.65 11.51
CA VAL A 59 8.95 -0.48 11.99
C VAL A 59 8.97 -0.14 13.48
N LYS A 60 8.52 1.07 13.86
CA LYS A 60 8.24 1.34 15.27
C LYS A 60 7.06 0.46 15.70
N LYS A 61 7.14 -0.14 16.90
CA LYS A 61 6.07 -0.98 17.45
C LYS A 61 4.69 -0.31 17.21
N PRO A 62 3.78 -0.94 16.45
CA PRO A 62 2.45 -0.38 16.25
C PRO A 62 1.75 -0.28 17.59
N ARG A 63 1.00 0.81 17.77
CA ARG A 63 0.10 1.00 18.90
C ARG A 63 -1.30 0.87 18.35
N THR A 64 -2.19 0.19 19.05
CA THR A 64 -3.63 0.37 18.81
C THR A 64 -4.02 1.73 19.38
N GLU A 65 -4.46 2.62 18.50
CA GLU A 65 -5.18 3.81 18.93
C GLU A 65 -6.67 3.47 18.75
N ASP A 66 -7.50 3.82 19.74
CA ASP A 66 -8.95 3.62 19.67
C ASP A 66 -9.52 4.66 18.69
N LEU A 67 -9.18 4.50 17.41
CA LEU A 67 -9.69 5.28 16.32
C LEU A 67 -10.88 4.50 15.77
N HIS A 68 -12.08 4.98 16.03
CA HIS A 68 -13.28 4.50 15.36
C HIS A 68 -13.12 4.80 13.87
N GLY A 69 -12.92 3.75 13.06
CA GLY A 69 -12.94 3.89 11.62
C GLY A 69 -14.31 4.42 11.19
N LEU A 70 -14.33 5.46 10.35
CA LEU A 70 -15.57 6.10 9.88
C LEU A 70 -16.55 5.10 9.22
N ASN A 71 -16.07 3.92 8.79
CA ASN A 71 -16.85 2.91 8.06
C ASN A 71 -16.65 1.46 8.54
N THR A 72 -16.05 1.22 9.72
CA THR A 72 -15.83 -0.15 10.26
C THR A 72 -16.29 -0.21 11.71
N PRO A 73 -17.61 -0.37 11.96
CA PRO A 73 -18.19 -0.21 13.30
C PRO A 73 -17.78 -1.32 14.29
N ASP A 74 -17.39 -2.48 13.80
CA ASP A 74 -17.02 -3.67 14.57
C ASP A 74 -15.49 -3.92 14.62
N HIS A 75 -14.69 -3.07 13.96
CA HIS A 75 -13.23 -3.17 13.97
C HIS A 75 -12.55 -1.89 14.48
N THR A 76 -11.49 -2.07 15.28
CA THR A 76 -10.59 -1.00 15.71
C THR A 76 -9.39 -0.89 14.76
N LEU A 77 -8.99 0.34 14.43
CA LEU A 77 -7.85 0.58 13.55
C LEU A 77 -6.51 0.26 14.24
N ILE A 78 -5.57 -0.28 13.46
CA ILE A 78 -4.19 -0.52 13.89
C ILE A 78 -3.27 0.49 13.19
N PRO A 79 -2.93 1.64 13.79
CA PRO A 79 -2.01 2.58 13.18
C PRO A 79 -0.58 2.04 13.18
N ILE A 80 0.04 2.08 12.00
CA ILE A 80 1.41 1.63 11.78
C ILE A 80 2.28 2.86 11.49
N ARG A 81 3.41 2.97 12.20
CA ARG A 81 4.40 4.04 11.98
C ARG A 81 5.71 3.44 11.47
N LEU A 82 6.00 3.69 10.19
CA LEU A 82 7.25 3.28 9.55
C LEU A 82 8.30 4.38 9.72
N GLN A 83 9.47 4.04 10.25
CA GLN A 83 10.60 4.96 10.36
C GLN A 83 11.63 4.67 9.27
N LEU A 84 11.54 5.41 8.17
CA LEU A 84 12.50 5.30 7.08
C LEU A 84 13.79 6.04 7.44
N LYS A 85 14.90 5.30 7.57
CA LYS A 85 16.24 5.89 7.66
C LYS A 85 16.80 6.06 6.26
N MET A 86 16.73 7.27 5.72
CA MET A 86 17.46 7.60 4.49
C MET A 86 18.95 7.69 4.82
N LYS A 87 19.78 6.78 4.27
CA LYS A 87 21.22 7.00 4.23
C LYS A 87 21.48 8.22 3.34
N LYS A 88 21.83 9.35 3.93
CA LYS A 88 22.50 10.43 3.17
C LYS A 88 23.79 9.84 2.63
N THR A 89 23.83 9.56 1.34
CA THR A 89 25.10 9.31 0.67
C THR A 89 25.89 10.61 0.75
N ASN A 90 26.88 10.69 1.64
CA ASN A 90 27.79 11.83 1.76
C ASN A 90 28.67 12.04 0.52
N LYS A 91 28.58 11.15 -0.47
CA LYS A 91 29.01 11.47 -1.82
C LYS A 91 27.92 12.33 -2.43
N LEU A 92 28.17 13.63 -2.61
CA LEU A 92 27.53 14.34 -3.70
C LEU A 92 27.74 13.46 -4.94
N PRO A 93 26.69 12.85 -5.52
CA PRO A 93 26.86 12.32 -6.86
C PRO A 93 27.30 13.54 -7.66
N ASN A 94 28.46 13.46 -8.33
CA ASN A 94 28.87 14.42 -9.36
C ASN A 94 27.60 14.91 -10.01
N ARG A 95 27.22 16.18 -9.77
CA ARG A 95 25.90 16.72 -10.11
C ARG A 95 25.59 16.25 -11.52
N LYS A 96 24.83 15.16 -11.66
CA LYS A 96 24.32 14.74 -12.95
C LYS A 96 23.51 15.96 -13.36
N LYS A 97 23.91 16.59 -14.47
CA LYS A 97 23.26 17.78 -15.03
C LYS A 97 21.78 17.65 -14.70
N VAL A 98 21.27 18.58 -13.90
CA VAL A 98 19.84 18.68 -13.60
C VAL A 98 19.16 18.39 -14.93
N LEU A 99 18.42 17.28 -15.01
CA LEU A 99 17.62 17.01 -16.19
C LEU A 99 16.76 18.26 -16.32
N SER A 100 17.12 19.11 -17.29
CA SER A 100 16.36 20.32 -17.57
C SER A 100 14.94 19.83 -17.75
N LYS A 101 14.00 20.36 -16.96
CA LYS A 101 12.57 20.02 -17.11
C LYS A 101 12.29 19.97 -18.61
N THR A 102 11.74 18.86 -19.08
CA THR A 102 11.34 18.72 -20.47
C THR A 102 10.58 19.99 -20.83
N LYS A 103 11.11 20.77 -21.78
CA LYS A 103 10.40 21.92 -22.32
C LYS A 103 9.26 21.34 -23.13
N TRP A 104 8.11 21.15 -22.49
CA TRP A 104 6.87 20.97 -23.21
C TRP A 104 6.71 22.23 -24.05
N GLU A 105 6.79 22.09 -25.37
CA GLU A 105 6.44 23.18 -26.25
C GLU A 105 5.00 23.56 -25.94
N GLN A 106 4.77 24.87 -25.75
CA GLN A 106 3.43 25.36 -25.48
C GLN A 106 2.55 25.00 -26.68
N CYS A 107 1.63 24.05 -26.49
CA CYS A 107 0.72 23.63 -27.53
C CYS A 107 -0.09 24.83 -28.00
N ASN A 108 0.17 25.30 -29.22
CA ASN A 108 -0.58 26.40 -29.81
C ASN A 108 -1.97 25.89 -30.16
N ARG A 109 -2.96 26.32 -29.38
CA ARG A 109 -4.36 25.90 -29.53
C ARG A 109 -4.88 26.01 -30.96
N LYS A 110 -4.47 27.04 -31.72
CA LYS A 110 -4.91 27.23 -33.10
C LYS A 110 -4.33 26.15 -34.02
N THR A 111 -3.03 25.89 -33.91
CA THR A 111 -2.34 24.86 -34.71
C THR A 111 -2.87 23.47 -34.39
N TYR A 112 -3.05 23.16 -33.10
CA TYR A 112 -3.61 21.89 -32.66
C TYR A 112 -5.03 21.66 -33.20
N GLN A 113 -5.89 22.69 -33.14
CA GLN A 113 -7.25 22.59 -33.67
C GLN A 113 -7.26 22.40 -35.19
N SER A 114 -6.37 23.06 -35.93
CA SER A 114 -6.28 22.87 -37.37
C SER A 114 -5.78 21.48 -37.75
N GLU A 115 -4.76 20.97 -37.07
CA GLU A 115 -4.17 19.64 -37.36
C GLU A 115 -5.13 18.50 -36.98
N VAL A 116 -5.78 18.59 -35.82
CA VAL A 116 -6.79 17.60 -35.41
C VAL A 116 -7.97 17.61 -36.37
N LYS A 117 -8.46 18.79 -36.78
CA LYS A 117 -9.57 18.89 -37.72
C LYS A 117 -9.19 18.29 -39.09
N ALA A 118 -8.01 18.62 -39.62
CA ALA A 118 -7.51 18.08 -40.88
C ALA A 118 -7.39 16.54 -40.83
N ASN A 119 -6.87 15.99 -39.74
CA ASN A 119 -6.76 14.53 -39.56
C ASN A 119 -8.13 13.85 -39.46
N VAL A 120 -9.08 14.45 -38.75
CA VAL A 120 -10.47 13.94 -38.67
C VAL A 120 -11.14 13.98 -40.05
N ASP A 121 -10.95 15.05 -40.82
CA ASP A 121 -11.51 15.19 -42.16
C ASP A 121 -10.86 14.21 -43.16
N GLN A 122 -9.57 13.90 -42.99
CA GLN A 122 -8.86 12.87 -43.76
C GLN A 122 -9.36 11.46 -43.44
N MET A 123 -9.59 11.15 -42.15
CA MET A 123 -10.16 9.85 -41.74
C MET A 123 -11.60 9.67 -42.26
N LYS A 124 -12.38 10.75 -42.33
CA LYS A 124 -13.74 10.71 -42.87
C LYS A 124 -13.78 10.55 -44.39
N SER A 125 -12.83 11.17 -45.10
CA SER A 125 -12.73 11.05 -46.56
C SER A 125 -12.09 9.74 -47.02
N GLY A 126 -11.26 9.09 -46.19
CA GLY A 126 -10.73 7.75 -46.45
C GLY A 126 -11.72 6.59 -46.26
N ASN A 127 -12.89 6.84 -45.65
CA ASN A 127 -13.87 5.80 -45.31
C ASN A 127 -15.03 5.66 -46.33
N THR A 128 -15.00 6.37 -47.47
CA THR A 128 -16.05 6.33 -48.49
C THR A 128 -15.74 5.44 -49.70
N SER A 129 -14.69 4.61 -49.66
CA SER A 129 -14.32 3.73 -50.77
C SER A 129 -14.13 2.27 -50.35
N SER A 130 -15.22 1.63 -49.89
CA SER A 130 -15.41 0.17 -50.02
C SER A 130 -16.84 -0.23 -49.62
N CYS A 131 -17.74 -0.19 -50.59
CA CYS A 131 -18.89 -1.10 -50.71
C CYS A 131 -19.28 -1.09 -52.19
N SER A 132 -18.58 -1.93 -52.96
CA SER A 132 -19.10 -2.49 -54.21
C SER A 132 -19.96 -3.69 -53.87
#